data_AF-A0A2N1PAM3-F1
#
_entry.id   AF-A0A2N1PAM3-F1
#
_cell.length_a   1.000
_cell.length_b   1.000
_cell.length_c   1.000
_cell.angle_alpha   90.00
_cell.angle_beta   90.00
_cell.angle_gamma   90.00
#
_symmetry.space_group_name_H-M   'P 1'
#
loop_
_entity.id
_entity.type
_entity.pdbx_description
1 polymer ?
#
loop_
_entity_poly.entity_id
_entity_poly.type
_entity_poly.pdbx_seq_one_letter_code
_entity_poly.pdbx_strand_id
1 'polypeptide(L)'
;MVNNPVKLRNKLLSSINNIICDFQENPYSYLYERDIQCALFAEMRKEISQMVSVPGINEKKYLLNLIYSEYACKGHKERIDLVCLNPDKLADAERQQHKKEDTFIYGLPILAAIEIKYIAMGYFNKGIDISFQDYDKLHKMGEPETMGNKLALCFRQKDAENSVFITEDFKQSNNLDIVCDLNGVYAITPKRIIKVTKN
;
A
#
# COMPACT_ATOMS: atom_id res chain seq x y z
N MET A 1 20.18 -5.30 -15.59
CA MET A 1 18.77 -5.26 -16.04
C MET A 1 18.10 -4.12 -15.30
N VAL A 2 17.70 -3.07 -16.03
CA VAL A 2 17.10 -1.87 -15.45
C VAL A 2 15.68 -2.20 -14.99
N ASN A 3 15.37 -1.87 -13.75
CA ASN A 3 14.08 -2.12 -13.12
C ASN A 3 12.99 -1.24 -13.76
N ASN A 4 12.39 -1.69 -14.86
CA ASN A 4 11.36 -0.93 -15.56
C ASN A 4 10.17 -0.63 -14.63
N PRO A 5 9.90 0.66 -14.29
CA PRO A 5 8.83 1.04 -13.36
C PRO A 5 7.43 0.59 -13.80
N VAL A 6 7.19 0.51 -15.11
CA VAL A 6 5.92 0.02 -15.67
C VAL A 6 5.75 -1.47 -15.35
N LYS A 7 6.81 -2.27 -15.52
CA LYS A 7 6.76 -3.69 -15.15
C LYS A 7 6.55 -3.88 -13.65
N LEU A 8 7.19 -3.05 -12.83
CA LEU A 8 7.04 -3.11 -11.37
C LEU A 8 5.60 -2.74 -10.95
N ARG A 9 5.05 -1.68 -11.53
CA ARG A 9 3.64 -1.29 -11.34
C ARG A 9 2.67 -2.41 -11.70
N ASN A 10 2.88 -3.07 -12.84
CA ASN A 10 2.01 -4.16 -13.27
C ASN A 10 2.08 -5.37 -12.32
N LYS A 11 3.27 -5.70 -11.80
CA LYS A 11 3.44 -6.74 -10.79
C LYS A 11 2.75 -6.42 -9.47
N LEU A 12 2.84 -5.16 -9.02
CA LEU A 12 2.12 -4.70 -7.82
C LEU A 12 0.60 -4.84 -8.00
N LEU A 13 0.07 -4.35 -9.12
CA LEU A 13 -1.36 -4.47 -9.44
C LEU A 13 -1.80 -5.93 -9.53
N SER A 14 -0.99 -6.79 -10.15
CA SER A 14 -1.27 -8.22 -10.20
C SER A 14 -1.33 -8.83 -8.79
N SER A 15 -0.36 -8.50 -7.92
CA SER A 15 -0.32 -9.01 -6.54
C SER A 15 -1.54 -8.56 -5.74
N ILE A 16 -1.94 -7.29 -5.86
CA ILE A 16 -3.13 -6.73 -5.22
C ILE A 16 -4.38 -7.48 -5.70
N ASN A 17 -4.55 -7.63 -7.01
CA ASN A 17 -5.71 -8.31 -7.57
C ASN A 17 -5.76 -9.79 -7.18
N ASN A 18 -4.63 -10.48 -7.11
CA ASN A 18 -4.59 -11.88 -6.64
C ASN A 18 -5.13 -11.99 -5.20
N ILE A 19 -4.69 -11.13 -4.28
CA ILE A 19 -5.20 -11.12 -2.90
C ILE A 19 -6.68 -10.75 -2.83
N ILE A 20 -7.13 -9.83 -3.70
CA ILE A 20 -8.57 -9.50 -3.77
C ILE A 20 -9.37 -10.71 -4.25
N CYS A 21 -8.92 -11.41 -5.29
CA CYS A 21 -9.56 -12.63 -5.76
C CYS A 21 -9.62 -13.69 -4.66
N ASP A 22 -8.50 -13.97 -4.00
CA ASP A 22 -8.45 -14.92 -2.87
C ASP A 22 -9.42 -14.54 -1.74
N PHE A 23 -9.48 -13.23 -1.41
CA PHE A 23 -10.42 -12.69 -0.43
C PHE A 23 -11.88 -12.85 -0.88
N GLN A 24 -12.19 -12.61 -2.15
CA GLN A 24 -13.54 -12.74 -2.68
C GLN A 24 -14.02 -14.19 -2.72
N GLU A 25 -13.13 -15.12 -3.04
CA GLU A 25 -13.42 -16.56 -3.00
C GLU A 25 -13.58 -17.06 -1.57
N ASN A 26 -12.75 -16.59 -0.63
CA ASN A 26 -12.68 -17.11 0.73
C ASN A 26 -12.58 -15.98 1.78
N PRO A 27 -13.59 -15.12 1.98
CA PRO A 27 -13.46 -13.94 2.84
C PRO A 27 -13.22 -14.25 4.33
N TYR A 28 -13.50 -15.49 4.76
CA TYR A 28 -13.26 -15.96 6.12
C TYR A 28 -11.88 -16.60 6.33
N SER A 29 -11.05 -16.73 5.29
CA SER A 29 -9.63 -17.13 5.46
C SER A 29 -8.80 -16.02 6.09
N TYR A 30 -9.31 -14.78 6.10
CA TYR A 30 -8.70 -13.61 6.71
C TYR A 30 -9.53 -13.21 7.95
N LEU A 31 -8.96 -13.38 9.14
CA LEU A 31 -9.64 -13.05 10.40
C LEU A 31 -9.28 -11.65 10.89
N TYR A 32 -8.10 -11.15 10.50
CA TYR A 32 -7.58 -9.86 10.91
C TYR A 32 -6.96 -9.09 9.74
N GLU A 33 -6.86 -7.76 9.88
CA GLU A 33 -6.20 -6.88 8.90
C GLU A 33 -4.77 -7.35 8.58
N ARG A 34 -4.07 -7.82 9.63
CA ARG A 34 -2.70 -8.31 9.51
C ARG A 34 -2.59 -9.56 8.63
N ASP A 35 -3.63 -10.40 8.56
CA ASP A 35 -3.62 -11.57 7.70
C ASP A 35 -3.56 -11.15 6.22
N ILE A 36 -4.35 -10.14 5.86
CA ILE A 36 -4.37 -9.55 4.50
C ILE A 36 -3.04 -8.85 4.21
N GLN A 37 -2.52 -8.06 5.16
CA GLN A 37 -1.21 -7.41 5.03
C GLN A 37 -0.09 -8.43 4.77
N CYS A 38 -0.04 -9.52 5.54
CA CYS A 38 0.96 -10.56 5.40
C CYS A 38 0.82 -11.31 4.07
N ALA A 39 -0.41 -11.66 3.67
CA ALA A 39 -0.65 -12.34 2.40
C ALA A 39 -0.24 -11.46 1.20
N LEU A 40 -0.61 -10.17 1.21
CA LEU A 40 -0.21 -9.24 0.16
C LEU A 40 1.29 -9.00 0.14
N PHE A 41 1.93 -8.85 1.30
CA PHE A 41 3.39 -8.76 1.38
C PHE A 41 4.05 -9.99 0.75
N ALA A 42 3.59 -11.19 1.09
CA ALA A 42 4.14 -12.44 0.55
C ALA A 42 3.96 -12.54 -0.97
N GLU A 43 2.77 -12.24 -1.49
CA GLU A 43 2.48 -12.27 -2.92
C GLU A 43 3.32 -11.22 -3.69
N MET A 44 3.45 -10.01 -3.16
CA MET A 44 4.33 -8.99 -3.72
C MET A 44 5.80 -9.42 -3.74
N ARG A 45 6.28 -10.08 -2.69
CA ARG A 45 7.68 -10.54 -2.58
C ARG A 45 7.99 -11.70 -3.52
N LYS A 46 6.99 -12.54 -3.82
CA LYS A 46 7.07 -13.60 -4.82
C LYS A 46 7.18 -13.01 -6.23
N GLU A 47 6.36 -12.03 -6.56
CA GLU A 47 6.40 -11.34 -7.87
C GLU A 47 7.61 -10.41 -8.02
N ILE A 48 8.05 -9.78 -6.93
CA ILE A 48 9.09 -8.75 -6.86
C ILE A 48 10.17 -9.21 -5.87
N SER A 49 10.92 -10.23 -6.29
CA SER A 49 12.02 -10.82 -5.51
C SER A 49 13.36 -10.09 -5.66
N GLN A 50 13.40 -9.04 -6.49
CA GLN A 50 14.60 -8.29 -6.82
C GLN A 50 15.16 -7.57 -5.60
N MET A 51 16.49 -7.57 -5.50
CA MET A 51 17.23 -6.75 -4.54
C MET A 51 18.05 -5.70 -5.26
N VAL A 52 18.23 -4.54 -4.64
CA VAL A 52 18.96 -3.41 -5.19
C VAL A 52 20.07 -3.02 -4.22
N SER A 53 21.27 -2.77 -4.76
CA SER A 53 22.37 -2.29 -3.97
C SER A 53 22.29 -0.77 -3.80
N VAL A 54 22.37 -0.30 -2.57
CA VAL A 54 22.36 1.13 -2.24
C VAL A 54 23.62 1.45 -1.42
N PRO A 55 24.39 2.49 -1.78
CA PRO A 55 25.54 2.92 -1.00
C PRO A 55 25.08 3.59 0.30
N GLY A 56 25.63 3.14 1.42
CA GLY A 56 25.53 3.78 2.73
C GLY A 56 26.57 4.90 2.91
N ILE A 57 26.57 5.51 4.09
CA ILE A 57 27.37 6.73 4.38
C ILE A 57 28.89 6.48 4.32
N ASN A 58 29.36 5.31 4.77
CA ASN A 58 30.79 4.96 4.80
C ASN A 58 31.17 3.95 3.70
N GLU A 59 30.65 4.13 2.49
CA GLU A 59 30.83 3.22 1.33
C GLU A 59 30.34 1.78 1.54
N LYS A 60 29.77 1.47 2.71
CA LYS A 60 29.10 0.21 3.01
C LYS A 60 27.93 0.04 2.05
N LYS A 61 27.92 -1.07 1.30
CA LYS A 61 26.79 -1.39 0.41
C LYS A 61 25.70 -2.12 1.19
N TYR A 62 24.49 -1.60 1.13
CA TYR A 62 23.30 -2.29 1.58
C TYR A 62 22.67 -3.02 0.40
N LEU A 63 22.18 -4.24 0.64
CA LEU A 63 21.36 -4.97 -0.31
C LEU A 63 19.93 -4.91 0.20
N LEU A 64 19.09 -4.15 -0.49
CA LEU A 64 17.73 -3.84 -0.07
C LEU A 64 16.73 -4.58 -0.95
N ASN A 65 15.66 -5.04 -0.33
CA ASN A 65 14.49 -5.51 -1.05
C ASN A 65 13.71 -4.32 -1.61
N LEU A 66 12.87 -4.53 -2.61
CA LEU A 66 11.99 -3.45 -3.09
C LEU A 66 10.68 -3.34 -2.32
N ILE A 67 10.29 -4.38 -1.58
CA ILE A 67 9.02 -4.42 -0.85
C ILE A 67 9.31 -4.50 0.64
N TYR A 68 8.67 -3.64 1.42
CA TYR A 68 8.76 -3.60 2.88
C TYR A 68 7.37 -3.48 3.50
N SER A 69 7.24 -4.04 4.71
CA SER A 69 6.08 -3.87 5.59
C SER A 69 6.43 -2.96 6.77
N GLU A 70 5.43 -2.30 7.35
CA GLU A 70 5.56 -1.38 8.50
C GLU A 70 6.68 -0.33 8.30
N TYR A 71 6.71 0.28 7.11
CA TYR A 71 7.77 1.19 6.73
C TYR A 71 7.58 2.56 7.40
N ALA A 72 8.58 2.97 8.18
CA ALA A 72 8.62 4.30 8.78
C ALA A 72 9.14 5.32 7.77
N CYS A 73 8.44 6.45 7.63
CA CYS A 73 8.91 7.56 6.82
C CYS A 73 9.65 8.57 7.71
N LYS A 74 10.80 9.03 7.24
CA LYS A 74 11.65 9.99 7.95
C LYS A 74 10.87 11.27 8.30
N GLY A 75 10.90 11.65 9.58
CA GLY A 75 10.19 12.84 10.07
C GLY A 75 8.72 12.58 10.46
N HIS A 76 8.21 11.38 10.21
CA HIS A 76 6.85 10.99 10.56
C HIS A 76 6.83 9.95 11.68
N LYS A 77 5.86 10.08 12.59
CA LYS A 77 5.65 9.12 13.68
C LYS A 77 4.89 7.88 13.22
N GLU A 78 4.05 8.05 12.21
CA GLU A 78 3.20 6.99 11.67
C GLU A 78 3.98 6.12 10.69
N ARG A 79 3.50 4.88 10.51
CA ARG A 79 4.07 3.90 9.59
C ARG A 79 3.11 3.67 8.43
N ILE A 80 3.69 3.25 7.31
CA ILE A 80 2.99 2.77 6.12
C ILE A 80 2.91 1.26 6.19
N ASP A 81 1.74 0.68 5.98
CA ASP A 81 1.55 -0.77 6.05
C ASP A 81 2.46 -1.52 5.08
N LEU A 82 2.45 -1.15 3.80
CA LEU A 82 3.31 -1.71 2.76
C LEU A 82 3.87 -0.62 1.84
N VAL A 83 5.14 -0.76 1.47
CA VAL A 83 5.77 0.11 0.47
C VAL A 83 6.48 -0.69 -0.60
N CYS A 84 6.41 -0.19 -1.82
CA CYS A 84 7.34 -0.53 -2.89
C CYS A 84 8.29 0.64 -3.13
N LEU A 85 9.60 0.42 -2.96
CA LEU A 85 10.62 1.43 -3.22
C LEU A 85 10.75 1.71 -4.72
N ASN A 86 11.12 2.95 -5.07
CA ASN A 86 11.36 3.35 -6.45
C ASN A 86 12.83 3.10 -6.84
N PRO A 87 13.15 1.99 -7.54
CA PRO A 87 14.52 1.61 -7.84
C PRO A 87 15.29 2.68 -8.63
N ASP A 88 14.61 3.44 -9.48
CA ASP A 88 15.24 4.43 -10.36
C ASP A 88 15.74 5.65 -9.59
N LYS A 89 15.14 5.94 -8.43
CA LYS A 89 15.49 7.08 -7.58
C LYS A 89 16.34 6.69 -6.36
N LEU A 90 16.57 5.40 -6.12
CA LEU A 90 17.34 4.94 -4.95
C LEU A 90 18.79 5.46 -4.95
N ALA A 91 19.39 5.60 -6.13
CA ALA A 91 20.76 6.09 -6.26
C ALA A 91 20.90 7.58 -5.89
N ASP A 92 19.81 8.34 -5.93
CA ASP A 92 19.80 9.77 -5.64
C ASP A 92 19.29 10.09 -4.24
N ALA A 93 18.90 9.07 -3.46
CA ALA A 93 18.38 9.25 -2.12
C ALA A 93 19.40 9.96 -1.21
N GLU A 94 18.94 10.97 -0.48
CA GLU A 94 19.76 11.72 0.45
C GLU A 94 20.23 10.82 1.60
N ARG A 95 21.54 10.78 1.85
CA ARG A 95 22.12 9.96 2.91
C ARG A 95 22.26 10.79 4.18
N GLN A 96 21.58 10.35 5.23
CA GLN A 96 21.63 10.97 6.55
C GLN A 96 21.85 9.93 7.65
N GLN A 97 22.57 10.36 8.68
CA GLN A 97 22.88 9.57 9.88
C GLN A 97 22.19 10.17 11.09
N HIS A 98 21.65 9.34 11.98
CA HIS A 98 21.19 9.78 13.29
C HIS A 98 21.76 8.86 14.36
N LYS A 99 22.39 9.41 15.40
CA LYS A 99 23.01 8.63 16.49
C LYS A 99 23.95 7.52 16.00
N LYS A 100 24.70 7.80 14.91
CA LYS A 100 25.60 6.87 14.22
C LYS A 100 24.93 5.75 13.42
N GLU A 101 23.60 5.73 13.32
CA GLU A 101 22.84 4.77 12.52
C GLU A 101 22.46 5.36 11.16
N ASP A 102 22.52 4.54 10.12
CA ASP A 102 22.11 4.87 8.75
C ASP A 102 20.56 4.98 8.67
N THR A 103 20.00 6.11 9.09
CA THR A 103 18.55 6.34 9.10
C THR A 103 17.98 6.77 7.76
N PHE A 104 18.84 7.01 6.76
CA PHE A 104 18.42 7.31 5.39
C PHE A 104 17.50 6.23 4.79
N ILE A 105 17.58 5.00 5.28
CA ILE A 105 16.73 3.88 4.86
C ILE A 105 15.23 4.17 5.04
N TYR A 106 14.87 5.08 5.96
CA TYR A 106 13.49 5.53 6.21
C TYR A 106 13.08 6.72 5.32
N GLY A 107 14.03 7.28 4.57
CA GLY A 107 13.82 8.37 3.62
C GLY A 107 13.96 7.92 2.16
N LEU A 108 14.01 6.61 1.88
CA LEU A 108 14.15 6.12 0.51
C LEU A 108 12.91 6.45 -0.34
N PRO A 109 13.09 6.82 -1.62
CA PRO A 109 11.98 7.07 -2.53
C PRO A 109 11.04 5.87 -2.67
N ILE A 110 9.74 6.13 -2.58
CA ILE A 110 8.65 5.17 -2.65
C ILE A 110 7.96 5.28 -4.01
N LEU A 111 7.86 4.16 -4.73
CA LEU A 111 7.07 4.04 -5.94
C LEU A 111 5.57 3.93 -5.63
N ALA A 112 5.22 3.15 -4.61
CA ALA A 112 3.85 2.97 -4.15
C ALA A 112 3.79 2.77 -2.63
N ALA A 113 2.95 3.55 -1.96
CA ALA A 113 2.60 3.39 -0.55
C ALA A 113 1.18 2.84 -0.47
N ILE A 114 0.97 1.79 0.33
CA ILE A 114 -0.29 1.07 0.43
C ILE A 114 -0.68 0.98 1.89
N GLU A 115 -1.92 1.37 2.18
CA GLU A 115 -2.59 1.22 3.47
C GLU A 115 -3.71 0.21 3.32
N ILE A 116 -3.89 -0.64 4.32
CA ILE A 116 -4.91 -1.69 4.30
C ILE A 116 -5.78 -1.52 5.52
N LYS A 117 -7.09 -1.55 5.30
CA LYS A 117 -8.09 -1.61 6.35
C LYS A 117 -8.95 -2.83 6.18
N TYR A 118 -9.27 -3.47 7.30
CA TYR A 118 -10.17 -4.62 7.31
C TYR A 118 -11.30 -4.42 8.32
N ILE A 119 -12.53 -4.53 7.83
CA ILE A 119 -13.73 -4.38 8.64
C ILE A 119 -14.40 -5.75 8.76
N ALA A 120 -14.13 -6.40 9.88
CA ALA A 120 -14.75 -7.65 10.30
C ALA A 120 -16.16 -7.40 10.89
N MET A 121 -16.95 -8.47 11.04
CA MET A 121 -18.26 -8.39 11.70
C MET A 121 -18.20 -7.72 13.09
N GLY A 122 -19.15 -6.83 13.37
CA GLY A 122 -19.28 -6.19 14.69
C GLY A 122 -18.60 -4.82 14.80
N TYR A 123 -17.67 -4.49 13.91
CA TYR A 123 -17.01 -3.18 13.85
C TYR A 123 -17.73 -2.26 12.83
N PHE A 124 -18.79 -1.59 13.27
CA PHE A 124 -19.72 -0.91 12.35
C PHE A 124 -19.52 0.60 12.18
N ASN A 125 -18.61 1.24 12.91
CA ASN A 125 -18.79 2.68 13.16
C ASN A 125 -17.96 3.63 12.28
N LYS A 126 -17.12 3.13 11.36
CA LYS A 126 -16.23 4.01 10.57
C LYS A 126 -16.21 3.80 9.05
N GLY A 127 -16.98 2.86 8.51
CA GLY A 127 -17.16 2.66 7.06
C GLY A 127 -15.86 2.81 6.24
N ILE A 128 -15.98 3.44 5.08
CA ILE A 128 -14.85 3.77 4.19
C ILE A 128 -14.04 4.99 4.66
N ASP A 129 -14.57 5.78 5.61
CA ASP A 129 -13.93 7.01 6.11
C ASP A 129 -12.53 6.75 6.67
N ILE A 130 -12.35 5.61 7.35
CA ILE A 130 -11.04 5.24 7.90
C ILE A 130 -9.99 5.08 6.80
N SER A 131 -10.35 4.50 5.65
CA SER A 131 -9.43 4.36 4.53
C SER A 131 -9.15 5.70 3.83
N PHE A 132 -10.06 6.66 3.91
CA PHE A 132 -9.76 8.04 3.51
C PHE A 132 -8.81 8.73 4.49
N GLN A 133 -8.93 8.49 5.80
CA GLN A 133 -7.97 8.99 6.79
C GLN A 133 -6.57 8.43 6.52
N ASP A 134 -6.46 7.14 6.19
CA ASP A 134 -5.19 6.53 5.81
C ASP A 134 -4.65 7.08 4.49
N TYR A 135 -5.51 7.30 3.50
CA TYR A 135 -5.13 7.92 2.24
C TYR A 135 -4.61 9.36 2.44
N ASP A 136 -5.30 10.16 3.25
CA ASP A 136 -4.89 11.52 3.62
C ASP A 136 -3.59 11.50 4.42
N LYS A 137 -3.38 10.51 5.30
CA LYS A 137 -2.11 10.27 6.00
C LYS A 137 -0.98 10.08 4.99
N LEU A 138 -1.15 9.22 3.97
CA LEU A 138 -0.14 9.03 2.93
C LEU A 138 0.19 10.34 2.19
N HIS A 139 -0.80 11.19 1.93
CA HIS A 139 -0.58 12.50 1.31
C HIS A 139 0.21 13.46 2.20
N LYS A 140 0.02 13.39 3.52
CA LYS A 140 0.77 14.21 4.49
C LYS A 140 2.19 13.70 4.75
N MET A 141 2.45 12.41 4.54
CA MET A 141 3.73 11.77 4.83
C MET A 141 4.79 11.95 3.74
N GLY A 142 4.42 12.37 2.54
CA GLY A 142 5.34 12.41 1.40
C GLY A 142 5.31 13.73 0.67
N GLU A 143 6.49 14.33 0.52
CA GLU A 143 6.71 15.28 -0.57
C GLU A 143 6.40 14.58 -1.90
N PRO A 144 5.77 15.25 -2.88
CA PRO A 144 5.41 14.64 -4.17
C PRO A 144 6.56 13.94 -4.88
N GLU A 145 7.80 14.37 -4.60
CA GLU A 145 9.02 13.85 -5.21
C GLU A 145 9.47 12.49 -4.66
N THR A 146 9.17 12.21 -3.40
CA THR A 146 9.61 11.01 -2.67
C THR A 146 8.53 9.94 -2.56
N MET A 147 7.25 10.29 -2.68
CA MET A 147 6.13 9.34 -2.63
C MET A 147 5.28 9.41 -3.90
N GLY A 148 5.49 8.42 -4.78
CA GLY A 148 4.78 8.31 -6.05
C GLY A 148 3.29 8.00 -5.88
N ASN A 149 2.94 6.72 -6.00
CA ASN A 149 1.55 6.28 -5.94
C ASN A 149 1.11 6.06 -4.48
N LYS A 150 -0.17 6.34 -4.19
CA LYS A 150 -0.75 6.24 -2.84
C LYS A 150 -2.05 5.45 -2.95
N LEU A 151 -2.19 4.40 -2.17
CA LEU A 151 -3.31 3.48 -2.28
C LEU A 151 -3.85 3.15 -0.90
N ALA A 152 -5.16 3.23 -0.73
CA ALA A 152 -5.84 2.68 0.44
C ALA A 152 -6.82 1.59 0.00
N LEU A 153 -6.69 0.40 0.58
CA LEU A 153 -7.54 -0.76 0.31
C LEU A 153 -8.40 -1.04 1.54
N CYS A 154 -9.72 -0.98 1.38
CA CYS A 154 -10.68 -1.23 2.44
C CYS A 154 -11.42 -2.54 2.19
N PHE A 155 -11.02 -3.60 2.87
CA PHE A 155 -11.65 -4.90 2.80
C PHE A 155 -12.80 -4.98 3.81
N ARG A 156 -13.95 -5.48 3.36
CA ARG A 156 -15.10 -5.75 4.23
C ARG A 156 -15.49 -7.23 4.12
N GLN A 157 -15.54 -7.92 5.25
CA GLN A 157 -15.75 -9.37 5.31
C GLN A 157 -17.10 -9.83 4.74
N LYS A 158 -18.13 -8.98 4.81
CA LYS A 158 -19.47 -9.26 4.28
C LYS A 158 -19.90 -8.17 3.33
N ASP A 159 -20.61 -8.54 2.28
CA ASP A 159 -21.45 -7.59 1.57
C ASP A 159 -22.49 -7.05 2.55
N ALA A 160 -22.54 -5.74 2.70
CA ALA A 160 -23.67 -5.05 3.30
C ALA A 160 -24.21 -4.06 2.29
N GLU A 161 -25.33 -3.42 2.62
CA GLU A 161 -25.81 -2.29 1.84
C GLU A 161 -24.70 -1.24 1.69
N ASN A 162 -24.48 -0.80 0.44
CA ASN A 162 -23.41 0.13 0.11
C ASN A 162 -23.48 1.39 0.97
N SER A 163 -24.68 1.88 1.30
CA SER A 163 -24.91 3.06 2.15
C SER A 163 -24.32 2.94 3.56
N VAL A 164 -24.20 1.72 4.09
CA VAL A 164 -23.57 1.46 5.41
C VAL A 164 -22.05 1.38 5.28
N PHE A 165 -21.53 1.05 4.09
CA PHE A 165 -20.09 0.96 3.86
C PHE A 165 -19.48 2.27 3.37
N ILE A 166 -20.11 2.86 2.37
CA ILE A 166 -19.73 4.06 1.65
C ILE A 166 -20.89 5.04 1.85
N THR A 167 -20.67 6.02 2.70
CA THR A 167 -21.66 7.05 3.03
C THR A 167 -21.88 7.99 1.84
N GLU A 168 -22.92 8.82 1.91
CA GLU A 168 -23.26 9.79 0.87
C GLU A 168 -22.17 10.85 0.65
N ASP A 169 -21.25 11.02 1.60
CA ASP A 169 -20.08 11.92 1.50
C ASP A 169 -19.08 11.51 0.41
N PHE A 170 -19.28 10.34 -0.20
CA PHE A 170 -18.37 9.77 -1.19
C PHE A 170 -19.06 9.43 -2.51
N LYS A 171 -18.39 9.81 -3.60
CA LYS A 171 -18.72 9.39 -4.95
C LYS A 171 -18.12 8.02 -5.23
N GLN A 172 -18.96 7.13 -5.76
CA GLN A 172 -18.60 5.77 -6.14
C GLN A 172 -18.39 5.69 -7.66
N SER A 173 -17.34 5.00 -8.09
CA SER A 173 -17.26 4.54 -9.47
C SER A 173 -18.28 3.42 -9.72
N ASN A 174 -18.42 3.02 -10.99
CA ASN A 174 -19.05 1.74 -11.32
C ASN A 174 -18.29 0.59 -10.64
N ASN A 175 -18.96 -0.55 -10.49
CA ASN A 175 -18.32 -1.79 -10.06
C ASN A 175 -17.18 -2.13 -11.02
N LEU A 176 -16.04 -2.49 -10.44
CA LEU A 176 -14.84 -2.90 -11.14
C LEU A 176 -14.63 -4.40 -10.92
N ASP A 177 -14.01 -5.04 -11.91
CA ASP A 177 -13.57 -6.43 -11.80
C ASP A 177 -12.19 -6.53 -11.15
N ILE A 178 -11.36 -5.50 -11.30
CA ILE A 178 -9.99 -5.41 -10.76
C ILE A 178 -9.64 -3.98 -10.34
N VAL A 179 -8.64 -3.85 -9.48
CA VAL A 179 -7.91 -2.60 -9.23
C VAL A 179 -7.04 -2.31 -10.45
N CYS A 180 -7.28 -1.18 -11.10
CA CYS A 180 -6.63 -0.80 -12.37
C CYS A 180 -5.49 0.21 -12.21
N ASP A 181 -5.36 0.85 -11.03
CA ASP A 181 -4.28 1.77 -10.72
C ASP A 181 -3.86 1.70 -9.25
N LEU A 182 -2.69 2.27 -8.94
CA LEU A 182 -2.15 2.33 -7.58
C LEU A 182 -2.53 3.65 -6.88
N ASN A 183 -3.59 4.34 -7.33
CA ASN A 183 -3.94 5.67 -6.84
C ASN A 183 -5.40 5.78 -6.43
N GLY A 184 -5.63 5.96 -5.13
CA GLY A 184 -6.94 6.27 -4.57
C GLY A 184 -7.36 5.31 -3.47
N VAL A 185 -8.66 5.32 -3.18
CA VAL A 185 -9.29 4.48 -2.17
C VAL A 185 -10.17 3.45 -2.87
N TYR A 186 -10.00 2.18 -2.53
CA TYR A 186 -10.81 1.08 -3.07
C TYR A 186 -11.55 0.37 -1.95
N ALA A 187 -12.87 0.28 -2.10
CA ALA A 187 -13.74 -0.54 -1.26
C ALA A 187 -13.86 -1.94 -1.89
N ILE A 188 -13.52 -2.97 -1.12
CA ILE A 188 -13.44 -4.36 -1.57
C ILE A 188 -14.35 -5.20 -0.69
N THR A 189 -15.31 -5.88 -1.31
CA THR A 189 -16.25 -6.80 -0.66
C THR A 189 -16.15 -8.17 -1.33
N PRO A 190 -16.77 -9.23 -0.78
CA PRO A 190 -16.76 -10.55 -1.39
C PRO A 190 -17.30 -10.58 -2.84
N LYS A 191 -18.11 -9.59 -3.25
CA LYS A 191 -18.71 -9.55 -4.59
C LYS A 191 -18.25 -8.40 -5.48
N ARG A 192 -17.60 -7.37 -4.93
CA ARG A 192 -17.40 -6.10 -5.65
C ARG A 192 -16.09 -5.43 -5.30
N ILE A 193 -15.56 -4.71 -6.28
CA ILE A 193 -14.52 -3.70 -6.11
C ILE A 193 -15.11 -2.37 -6.55
N ILE A 194 -14.98 -1.34 -5.73
CA ILE A 194 -15.51 0.00 -6.00
C ILE A 194 -14.39 0.99 -5.73
N LYS A 195 -14.05 1.82 -6.72
CA LYS A 195 -13.18 2.97 -6.49
C LYS A 195 -14.01 4.09 -5.89
N VAL A 196 -13.53 4.67 -4.79
CA VAL A 196 -14.26 5.68 -4.03
C VAL A 196 -13.47 6.98 -4.04
N THR A 197 -14.17 8.09 -4.22
CA THR A 197 -13.62 9.45 -4.15
C THR A 197 -14.47 10.30 -3.21
N LYS A 198 -13.87 11.25 -2.50
CA LYS A 198 -14.63 12.22 -1.70
C LYS A 198 -15.39 13.19 -2.62
N ASN A 199 -16.60 13.58 -2.24
CA ASN A 199 -17.37 14.59 -2.96
C ASN A 199 -16.69 15.96 -2.96
#